data_AF-A0A182X1M0-F1
#
_entry.id   AF-A0A182X1M0-F1
#
_cell.length_a   1.000
_cell.length_b   1.000
_cell.length_c   1.000
_cell.angle_alpha   90.00
_cell.angle_beta   90.00
_cell.angle_gamma   90.00
#
_symmetry.space_group_name_H-M   'P 1'
#
loop_
_entity.id
_entity.type
_entity.pdbx_description
1 polymer ?
#
loop_
_entity_poly.entity_id
_entity_poly.type
_entity_poly.pdbx_seq_one_letter_code
_entity_poly.pdbx_strand_id
1 'polypeptide(L)'
;MKAVYVVALGVCLVAVATQAAPQLPLQFPTLYSLLTQATDLLGRLVAQITTLVNNVLLVGGTTLQSVLRTAVTLVYNLANTALTLVTVPTSVLPAVNTLLNSALTQIQGIVGNAGTTLTTLVPALGGVQTVLLTLANNLAALNQGSLSTLQTALTQLANSLGTVAGQISG
;
A
#
# COMPACT_ATOMS: atom_id res chain seq x y z
N MET A 1 18.06 -11.99 -1.95
CA MET A 1 18.58 -11.16 -0.84
C MET A 1 18.02 -9.72 -0.77
N LYS A 2 17.07 -9.29 -1.64
CA LYS A 2 16.54 -7.91 -1.64
C LYS A 2 15.17 -7.71 -0.97
N ALA A 3 14.34 -8.75 -0.87
CA ALA A 3 13.02 -8.66 -0.22
C ALA A 3 13.09 -8.40 1.30
N VAL A 4 14.17 -8.87 1.96
CA VAL A 4 14.40 -8.68 3.40
C VAL A 4 14.64 -7.20 3.75
N TYR A 5 15.17 -6.40 2.82
CA TYR A 5 15.39 -4.96 3.04
C TYR A 5 14.09 -4.14 3.02
N VAL A 6 13.05 -4.59 2.30
CA VAL A 6 11.77 -3.86 2.20
C VAL A 6 10.99 -3.91 3.51
N VAL A 7 11.00 -5.08 4.17
CA VAL A 7 10.37 -5.28 5.48
C VAL A 7 11.16 -4.57 6.58
N ALA A 8 12.49 -4.58 6.51
CA ALA A 8 13.35 -3.88 7.47
C ALA A 8 13.15 -2.35 7.46
N LEU A 9 12.97 -1.74 6.28
CA LEU A 9 12.71 -0.30 6.16
C LEU A 9 11.32 0.11 6.69
N GLY A 10 10.29 -0.72 6.49
CA GLY A 10 8.95 -0.48 7.03
C GLY A 10 8.91 -0.49 8.56
N VAL A 11 9.60 -1.44 9.19
CA VAL A 11 9.73 -1.51 10.67
C VAL A 11 10.56 -0.34 11.20
N CYS A 12 11.61 0.09 10.48
CA CYS A 12 12.40 1.27 10.87
C CYS A 12 11.61 2.59 10.75
N LEU A 13 10.75 2.76 9.74
CA LEU A 13 9.91 3.97 9.61
C LEU A 13 8.86 4.08 10.74
N VAL A 14 8.26 2.97 11.17
CA VAL A 14 7.38 2.93 12.35
C VAL A 14 8.17 3.23 13.63
N ALA A 15 9.39 2.70 13.75
CA ALA A 15 10.27 2.97 14.89
C ALA A 15 10.79 4.43 14.94
N VAL A 16 10.99 5.08 13.79
CA VAL A 16 11.39 6.49 13.71
C VAL A 16 10.20 7.42 14.01
N ALA A 17 9.00 7.06 13.56
CA ALA A 17 7.78 7.79 13.91
C ALA A 17 7.45 7.70 15.41
N THR A 18 7.75 6.58 16.08
CA THR A 18 7.59 6.45 17.55
C THR A 18 8.71 7.11 18.35
N GLN A 19 9.93 7.23 17.82
CA GLN A 19 11.02 7.95 18.49
C GLN A 19 10.90 9.48 18.42
N ALA A 20 10.23 10.04 17.40
CA ALA A 20 10.08 11.48 17.26
C ALA A 20 9.06 12.11 18.24
N ALA A 21 8.17 11.31 18.85
CA ALA A 21 7.16 11.80 19.78
C ALA A 21 6.87 10.83 20.94
N PRO A 22 7.82 10.66 21.88
CA PRO A 22 7.68 9.74 23.01
C PRO A 22 6.52 10.09 23.97
N GLN A 23 5.92 11.29 23.85
CA GLN A 23 4.84 11.78 24.72
C GLN A 23 3.42 11.61 24.13
N LEU A 24 3.31 11.38 22.82
CA LEU A 24 2.02 11.15 22.12
C LEU A 24 1.17 10.02 22.75
N PRO A 25 1.72 8.84 23.09
CA PRO A 25 0.93 7.76 23.71
C PRO A 25 0.42 8.09 25.12
N LEU A 26 1.06 9.04 25.83
CA LEU A 26 0.68 9.45 27.18
C LEU A 26 -0.34 10.61 27.18
N GLN A 27 -0.29 11.50 26.19
CA GLN A 27 -1.15 12.68 26.10
C GLN A 27 -2.39 12.48 25.22
N PHE A 28 -2.30 11.67 24.16
CA PHE A 28 -3.37 11.47 23.19
C PHE A 28 -3.51 9.99 22.80
N PRO A 29 -3.90 9.11 23.74
CA PRO A 29 -3.88 7.65 23.55
C PRO A 29 -4.75 7.18 22.37
N THR A 30 -5.90 7.83 22.15
CA THR A 30 -6.82 7.48 21.05
C THR A 30 -6.26 7.82 19.68
N LEU A 31 -5.66 9.01 19.54
CA LEU A 31 -4.99 9.43 18.31
C LEU A 31 -3.80 8.53 18.01
N TYR A 32 -3.00 8.21 19.02
CA TYR A 32 -1.86 7.31 18.90
C TYR A 32 -2.27 5.91 18.41
N SER A 33 -3.33 5.35 18.98
CA SER A 33 -3.87 4.04 18.57
C SER A 33 -4.36 4.07 17.11
N LEU A 34 -5.12 5.09 16.72
CA LEU A 34 -5.65 5.22 15.36
C LEU A 34 -4.54 5.39 14.31
N LEU A 35 -3.52 6.21 14.59
CA LEU A 35 -2.38 6.40 13.71
C LEU A 35 -1.52 5.13 13.59
N THR A 36 -1.30 4.44 14.71
CA THR A 36 -0.56 3.18 14.73
C THR A 36 -1.29 2.12 13.89
N GLN A 37 -2.60 2.02 14.05
CA GLN A 37 -3.43 1.11 13.25
C GLN A 37 -3.37 1.46 11.76
N ALA A 38 -3.51 2.74 11.40
CA ALA A 38 -3.44 3.18 10.01
C ALA A 38 -2.10 2.81 9.36
N THR A 39 -1.01 3.02 10.10
CA THR A 39 0.35 2.73 9.66
C THR A 39 0.58 1.23 9.51
N ASP A 40 0.08 0.40 10.44
CA ASP A 40 0.13 -1.06 10.32
C ASP A 40 -0.62 -1.55 9.07
N LEU A 41 -1.84 -1.04 8.86
CA LEU A 41 -2.65 -1.40 7.69
C LEU A 41 -1.94 -1.04 6.38
N LEU A 42 -1.35 0.16 6.29
CA LEU A 42 -0.54 0.55 5.14
C LEU A 42 0.68 -0.36 4.96
N GLY A 43 1.40 -0.68 6.04
CA GLY A 43 2.54 -1.58 5.99
C GLY A 43 2.17 -2.98 5.48
N ARG A 44 1.04 -3.51 5.94
CA ARG A 44 0.52 -4.81 5.48
C ARG A 44 0.05 -4.76 4.02
N LEU A 45 -0.57 -3.66 3.60
CA LEU A 45 -0.99 -3.45 2.21
C LEU A 45 0.22 -3.40 1.27
N VAL A 46 1.24 -2.64 1.66
CA VAL A 46 2.55 -2.60 0.99
C VAL A 46 3.17 -3.99 0.89
N ALA A 47 3.14 -4.78 1.97
CA ALA A 47 3.69 -6.14 1.95
C ALA A 47 2.95 -7.06 0.96
N GLN A 48 1.61 -7.01 0.93
CA GLN A 48 0.81 -7.83 0.01
C GLN A 48 1.08 -7.47 -1.45
N ILE A 49 1.11 -6.18 -1.78
CA ILE A 49 1.40 -5.71 -3.14
C ILE A 49 2.84 -6.08 -3.53
N THR A 50 3.79 -5.94 -2.61
CA THR A 50 5.18 -6.36 -2.83
C THR A 50 5.28 -7.85 -3.13
N THR A 51 4.54 -8.70 -2.41
CA THR A 51 4.48 -10.14 -2.68
C THR A 51 3.98 -10.43 -4.09
N LEU A 52 2.87 -9.79 -4.50
CA LEU A 52 2.33 -9.96 -5.84
C LEU A 52 3.33 -9.53 -6.92
N VAL A 53 3.93 -8.36 -6.77
CA VAL A 53 4.93 -7.82 -7.69
C VAL A 53 6.16 -8.75 -7.77
N ASN A 54 6.62 -9.30 -6.65
CA ASN A 54 7.73 -10.26 -6.66
C ASN A 54 7.36 -11.57 -7.35
N ASN A 55 6.15 -12.09 -7.14
CA ASN A 55 5.69 -13.29 -7.84
C ASN A 55 5.65 -13.05 -9.35
N VAL A 56 5.20 -11.87 -9.79
CA VAL A 56 5.25 -11.48 -11.21
C VAL A 56 6.69 -11.37 -11.71
N LEU A 57 7.62 -10.81 -10.92
CA LEU A 57 9.03 -10.71 -11.29
C LEU A 57 9.68 -12.08 -11.51
N LEU A 58 9.36 -13.04 -10.63
CA LEU A 58 9.91 -14.39 -10.70
C LEU A 58 9.48 -15.12 -11.98
N VAL A 59 8.29 -14.83 -12.48
CA VAL A 59 7.69 -15.54 -13.61
C VAL A 59 7.88 -14.79 -14.93
N GLY A 60 7.80 -13.45 -14.91
CA GLY A 60 7.81 -12.60 -16.12
C GLY A 60 9.19 -12.20 -16.65
N GLY A 61 10.27 -12.50 -15.92
CA GLY A 61 11.64 -12.34 -16.42
C GLY A 61 12.10 -10.89 -16.65
N THR A 62 13.14 -10.70 -17.47
CA THR A 62 13.83 -9.41 -17.66
C THR A 62 13.00 -8.35 -18.38
N THR A 63 12.01 -8.78 -19.16
CA THR A 63 11.13 -7.94 -19.99
C THR A 63 10.28 -6.98 -19.16
N LEU A 64 9.95 -7.35 -17.93
CA LEU A 64 9.12 -6.53 -17.04
C LEU A 64 9.94 -5.72 -16.02
N GLN A 65 11.27 -5.82 -16.01
CA GLN A 65 12.10 -5.24 -14.95
C GLN A 65 11.96 -3.72 -14.81
N SER A 66 11.81 -2.97 -15.90
CA SER A 66 11.71 -1.50 -15.84
C SER A 66 10.39 -1.05 -15.21
N VAL A 67 9.29 -1.68 -15.59
CA VAL A 67 7.96 -1.35 -15.07
C VAL A 67 7.79 -1.87 -13.65
N LEU A 68 8.35 -3.03 -13.31
CA LEU A 68 8.37 -3.50 -11.92
C LEU A 68 9.24 -2.64 -11.00
N ARG A 69 10.35 -2.07 -11.48
CA ARG A 69 11.12 -1.09 -10.68
C ARG A 69 10.29 0.15 -10.36
N THR A 70 9.48 0.59 -11.31
CA THR A 70 8.55 1.70 -11.11
C THR A 70 7.49 1.32 -10.07
N ALA A 71 6.87 0.16 -10.20
CA ALA A 71 5.88 -0.34 -9.23
C ALA A 71 6.47 -0.46 -7.82
N VAL A 72 7.67 -1.02 -7.67
CA VAL A 72 8.37 -1.13 -6.37
C VAL A 72 8.65 0.25 -5.77
N THR A 73 9.10 1.22 -6.58
CA THR A 73 9.33 2.60 -6.12
C THR A 73 8.04 3.23 -5.61
N LEU A 74 6.93 3.00 -6.32
CA LEU A 74 5.61 3.51 -5.92
C LEU A 74 5.09 2.84 -4.65
N VAL A 75 5.38 1.56 -4.44
CA VAL A 75 5.09 0.86 -3.18
C VAL A 75 5.84 1.51 -2.01
N TYR A 76 7.11 1.90 -2.20
CA TYR A 76 7.85 2.64 -1.18
C TYR A 76 7.27 4.03 -0.93
N ASN A 77 6.89 4.74 -1.99
CA ASN A 77 6.24 6.05 -1.85
C ASN A 77 4.92 5.93 -1.07
N LEU A 78 4.15 4.86 -1.30
CA LEU A 78 2.95 4.57 -0.54
C LEU A 78 3.25 4.34 0.95
N ALA A 79 4.31 3.60 1.29
CA ALA A 79 4.74 3.45 2.69
C ALA A 79 5.10 4.80 3.33
N ASN A 80 5.75 5.69 2.58
CA ASN A 80 6.11 7.02 3.06
C ASN A 80 4.88 7.92 3.32
N THR A 81 3.74 7.66 2.68
CA THR A 81 2.50 8.41 2.97
C THR A 81 1.95 8.15 4.37
N ALA A 82 2.40 7.11 5.07
CA ALA A 82 2.04 6.90 6.47
C ALA A 82 2.41 8.10 7.35
N LEU A 83 3.52 8.79 7.04
CA LEU A 83 3.93 10.01 7.75
C LEU A 83 2.94 11.16 7.56
N THR A 84 2.25 11.21 6.42
CA THR A 84 1.24 12.26 6.16
C THR A 84 -0.06 12.03 6.93
N LEU A 85 -0.30 10.81 7.44
CA LEU A 85 -1.51 10.50 8.21
C LEU A 85 -1.59 11.24 9.54
N VAL A 86 -0.46 11.71 10.09
CA VAL A 86 -0.44 12.54 11.30
C VAL A 86 -1.21 13.85 11.11
N THR A 87 -1.36 14.32 9.87
CA THR A 87 -2.08 15.54 9.52
C THR A 87 -3.58 15.31 9.30
N VAL A 88 -4.05 14.06 9.37
CA VAL A 88 -5.45 13.72 9.17
C VAL A 88 -6.23 14.00 10.47
N PRO A 89 -7.40 14.66 10.39
CA PRO A 89 -8.25 14.87 11.56
C PRO A 89 -8.60 13.55 12.26
N THR A 90 -8.56 13.55 13.59
CA THR A 90 -8.95 12.40 14.44
C THR A 90 -10.36 11.90 14.18
N SER A 91 -11.28 12.78 13.76
CA SER A 91 -12.65 12.44 13.38
C SER A 91 -12.73 11.63 12.08
N VAL A 92 -11.73 11.72 11.20
CA VAL A 92 -11.70 11.07 9.88
C VAL A 92 -10.84 9.80 9.89
N LEU A 93 -9.84 9.74 10.77
CA LEU A 93 -8.95 8.57 10.95
C LEU A 93 -9.67 7.21 11.08
N PRO A 94 -10.78 7.07 11.84
CA PRO A 94 -11.51 5.80 11.91
C PRO A 94 -12.08 5.34 10.55
N ALA A 95 -12.59 6.28 9.74
CA ALA A 95 -13.07 5.98 8.40
C ALA A 95 -11.92 5.56 7.49
N VAL A 96 -10.77 6.24 7.57
CA VAL A 96 -9.54 5.87 6.84
C VAL A 96 -9.10 4.46 7.23
N ASN A 97 -9.05 4.11 8.51
CA ASN A 97 -8.69 2.76 8.98
C ASN A 97 -9.66 1.70 8.46
N THR A 98 -10.95 2.00 8.44
CA THR A 98 -11.97 1.10 7.90
C THR A 98 -11.76 0.83 6.40
N LEU A 99 -11.51 1.89 5.63
CA LEU A 99 -11.24 1.79 4.20
C LEU A 99 -9.94 1.03 3.91
N LEU A 100 -8.86 1.34 4.63
CA LEU A 100 -7.57 0.65 4.51
C LEU A 100 -7.70 -0.84 4.85
N ASN A 101 -8.42 -1.18 5.93
CA ASN A 101 -8.61 -2.57 6.34
C ASN A 101 -9.46 -3.35 5.33
N SER A 102 -10.52 -2.74 4.79
CA SER A 102 -11.35 -3.35 3.75
C SER A 102 -10.52 -3.63 2.48
N ALA A 103 -9.74 -2.65 2.02
CA ALA A 103 -8.85 -2.82 0.87
C ALA A 103 -7.79 -3.90 1.12
N LEU A 104 -7.17 -3.91 2.31
CA LEU A 104 -6.20 -4.93 2.70
C LEU A 104 -6.80 -6.34 2.64
N THR A 105 -8.01 -6.51 3.18
CA THR A 105 -8.70 -7.82 3.20
C THR A 105 -8.98 -8.32 1.79
N GLN A 106 -9.45 -7.45 0.90
CA GLN A 106 -9.69 -7.78 -0.51
C GLN A 106 -8.38 -8.14 -1.23
N ILE A 107 -7.33 -7.33 -1.06
CA ILE A 107 -6.02 -7.61 -1.65
C ILE A 107 -5.44 -8.92 -1.13
N GLN A 108 -5.55 -9.22 0.16
CA GLN A 108 -5.12 -10.50 0.73
C GLN A 108 -5.84 -11.68 0.08
N GLY A 109 -7.15 -11.58 -0.13
CA GLY A 109 -7.92 -12.60 -0.84
C GLY A 109 -7.46 -12.78 -2.29
N ILE A 110 -7.20 -11.68 -3.00
CA ILE A 110 -6.69 -11.73 -4.38
C ILE A 110 -5.30 -12.37 -4.44
N VAL A 111 -4.37 -11.90 -3.60
CA VAL A 111 -2.98 -12.40 -3.54
C VAL A 111 -2.94 -13.88 -3.14
N GLY A 112 -3.78 -14.29 -2.18
CA GLY A 112 -3.91 -15.69 -1.77
C GLY A 112 -4.36 -16.62 -2.90
N ASN A 113 -5.16 -16.11 -3.83
CA ASN A 113 -5.67 -16.86 -4.98
C ASN A 113 -4.82 -16.69 -6.26
N ALA A 114 -3.85 -15.79 -6.26
CA ALA A 114 -3.09 -15.39 -7.46
C ALA A 114 -2.14 -16.48 -7.99
N GLY A 115 -1.87 -17.54 -7.23
CA GLY A 115 -0.97 -18.62 -7.63
C GLY A 115 0.44 -18.12 -8.01
N THR A 116 1.09 -18.83 -8.93
CA THR A 116 2.48 -18.56 -9.36
C THR A 116 2.67 -18.57 -10.88
N THR A 117 1.59 -18.55 -11.68
CA THR A 117 1.68 -18.52 -13.15
C THR A 117 1.21 -17.18 -13.69
N LEU A 118 1.69 -16.75 -14.86
CA LEU A 118 1.26 -15.47 -15.46
C LEU A 118 -0.26 -15.44 -15.70
N THR A 119 -0.84 -16.59 -16.06
CA THR A 119 -2.29 -16.75 -16.28
C THR A 119 -3.13 -16.42 -15.05
N THR A 120 -2.62 -16.62 -13.83
CA THR A 120 -3.31 -16.31 -12.58
C THR A 120 -2.84 -14.98 -11.98
N LEU A 121 -1.58 -14.61 -12.21
CA LEU A 121 -1.00 -13.36 -11.73
C LEU A 121 -1.52 -12.12 -12.47
N VAL A 122 -1.81 -12.21 -13.79
CA VAL A 122 -2.37 -11.08 -14.55
C VAL A 122 -3.76 -10.68 -14.06
N PRO A 123 -4.73 -11.61 -13.90
CA PRO A 123 -6.00 -11.30 -13.26
C PRO A 123 -5.84 -10.74 -11.84
N ALA A 124 -4.88 -11.27 -11.07
CA ALA A 124 -4.62 -10.78 -9.72
C ALA A 124 -4.09 -9.33 -9.71
N LEU A 125 -3.21 -8.96 -10.63
CA LEU A 125 -2.76 -7.57 -10.81
C LEU A 125 -3.93 -6.63 -11.13
N GLY A 126 -4.82 -7.03 -12.04
CA GLY A 126 -6.02 -6.26 -12.38
C GLY A 126 -7.00 -6.13 -11.21
N GLY A 127 -7.16 -7.20 -10.42
CA GLY A 127 -7.95 -7.18 -9.19
C GLY A 127 -7.38 -6.20 -8.16
N VAL A 128 -6.08 -6.28 -7.88
CA VAL A 128 -5.41 -5.36 -6.93
C VAL A 128 -5.48 -3.92 -7.43
N GLN A 129 -5.27 -3.67 -8.72
CA GLN A 129 -5.44 -2.34 -9.32
C GLN A 129 -6.85 -1.78 -9.04
N THR A 130 -7.88 -2.59 -9.27
CA THR A 130 -9.28 -2.18 -9.04
C THR A 130 -9.53 -1.82 -7.58
N VAL A 131 -9.02 -2.62 -6.64
CA VAL A 131 -9.14 -2.34 -5.20
C VAL A 131 -8.42 -1.04 -4.81
N LEU A 132 -7.22 -0.80 -5.34
CA LEU A 132 -6.47 0.42 -5.05
C LEU A 132 -7.14 1.69 -5.59
N LEU A 133 -7.68 1.64 -6.81
CA LEU A 133 -8.45 2.75 -7.37
C LEU A 133 -9.73 3.02 -6.57
N THR A 134 -10.42 1.95 -6.16
CA THR A 134 -11.61 2.06 -5.30
C THR A 134 -11.25 2.68 -3.95
N LEU A 135 -10.15 2.28 -3.33
CA LEU A 135 -9.65 2.88 -2.10
C LEU A 135 -9.34 4.37 -2.29
N ALA A 136 -8.61 4.74 -3.35
CA ALA A 136 -8.30 6.14 -3.65
C ALA A 136 -9.57 6.98 -3.81
N ASN A 137 -10.56 6.49 -4.55
CA ASN A 137 -11.84 7.16 -4.76
C ASN A 137 -12.63 7.31 -3.45
N ASN A 138 -12.66 6.27 -2.61
CA ASN A 138 -13.33 6.33 -1.30
C ASN A 138 -12.63 7.32 -0.36
N LEU A 139 -11.29 7.41 -0.39
CA LEU A 139 -10.55 8.41 0.37
C LEU A 139 -10.80 9.83 -0.15
N ALA A 140 -10.97 10.01 -1.47
CA ALA A 140 -11.35 11.29 -2.06
C ALA A 140 -12.77 11.72 -1.63
N ALA A 141 -13.70 10.78 -1.48
CA ALA A 141 -15.05 11.03 -1.00
C ALA A 141 -15.11 11.55 0.45
N LEU A 142 -14.06 11.33 1.26
CA LEU A 142 -13.94 11.92 2.59
C LEU A 142 -13.64 13.44 2.54
N ASN A 143 -13.32 13.98 1.35
CA ASN A 143 -13.06 15.39 1.08
C ASN A 143 -12.05 16.04 2.04
N GLN A 144 -10.95 15.33 2.31
CA GLN A 144 -9.85 15.81 3.16
C GLN A 144 -8.59 16.05 2.35
N GLY A 145 -8.09 17.30 2.35
CA GLY A 145 -6.86 17.67 1.66
C GLY A 145 -5.62 16.93 2.19
N SER A 146 -5.61 16.57 3.48
CA SER A 146 -4.53 15.78 4.12
C SER A 146 -4.40 14.36 3.56
N LEU A 147 -5.43 13.84 2.89
CA LEU A 147 -5.40 12.52 2.25
C LEU A 147 -4.91 12.55 0.79
N SER A 148 -4.70 13.73 0.19
CA SER A 148 -4.35 13.89 -1.22
C SER A 148 -3.05 13.15 -1.61
N THR A 149 -2.04 13.16 -0.73
CA THR A 149 -0.78 12.44 -0.96
C THR A 149 -1.00 10.94 -1.01
N LEU A 150 -1.78 10.39 -0.08
CA LEU A 150 -2.12 8.96 -0.04
C LEU A 150 -2.95 8.58 -1.28
N GLN A 151 -3.97 9.37 -1.63
CA GLN A 151 -4.78 9.16 -2.83
C GLN A 151 -3.91 9.10 -4.10
N THR A 152 -3.02 10.08 -4.25
CA THR A 152 -2.10 10.17 -5.39
C THR A 152 -1.17 8.96 -5.47
N ALA A 153 -0.59 8.54 -4.34
CA ALA A 153 0.27 7.36 -4.28
C ALA A 153 -0.49 6.07 -4.66
N LEU A 154 -1.71 5.90 -4.16
CA LEU A 154 -2.57 4.76 -4.49
C LEU A 154 -2.92 4.71 -5.98
N THR A 155 -3.33 5.84 -6.56
CA THR A 155 -3.68 5.93 -7.99
C THR A 155 -2.47 5.66 -8.88
N GLN A 156 -1.30 6.23 -8.55
CA GLN A 156 -0.08 5.98 -9.32
C GLN A 156 0.32 4.51 -9.26
N LEU A 157 0.28 3.90 -8.06
CA LEU A 157 0.57 2.47 -7.90
C LEU A 157 -0.40 1.61 -8.70
N ALA A 158 -1.70 1.89 -8.62
CA ALA A 158 -2.72 1.16 -9.36
C ALA A 158 -2.49 1.24 -10.88
N ASN A 159 -2.20 2.42 -11.41
CA ASN A 159 -1.89 2.61 -12.84
C ASN A 159 -0.62 1.87 -13.26
N SER A 160 0.41 1.86 -12.40
CA SER A 160 1.63 1.09 -12.66
C SER A 160 1.36 -0.42 -12.69
N LEU A 161 0.53 -0.94 -11.78
CA LEU A 161 0.14 -2.35 -11.79
C LEU A 161 -0.69 -2.71 -13.04
N GLY A 162 -1.59 -1.81 -13.47
CA GLY A 162 -2.33 -1.98 -14.72
C GLY A 162 -1.43 -2.00 -15.95
N THR A 163 -0.37 -1.18 -15.95
CA THR A 163 0.65 -1.20 -17.02
C THR A 163 1.41 -2.53 -17.04
N VAL A 164 1.80 -3.05 -15.86
CA VAL A 164 2.43 -4.39 -15.77
C VAL A 164 1.49 -5.46 -16.31
N ALA A 165 0.22 -5.46 -15.91
CA ALA A 165 -0.76 -6.42 -16.38
C ALA A 165 -0.91 -6.36 -17.92
N GLY A 166 -1.04 -5.15 -18.47
CA GLY A 166 -1.14 -4.93 -19.91
C GLY A 166 0.07 -5.43 -20.70
N GLN A 167 1.28 -5.24 -20.18
CA GLN A 167 2.52 -5.72 -20.79
C GLN A 167 2.69 -7.24 -20.75
N ILE A 168 2.07 -7.93 -19.79
CA ILE A 168 2.10 -9.39 -19.73
C ILE A 168 1.06 -9.99 -20.70
N SER A 169 -0.07 -9.32 -20.90
CA SER A 169 -1.17 -9.80 -21.74
C SER A 169 -1.04 -9.49 -23.24
N GLY A 170 -0.18 -8.54 -23.61
CA GLY A 170 0.11 -8.17 -24.99
C GLY A 170 1.29 -8.94 -25.56
#